data_AF-A0A955FRN3-F1
#
_entry.id   AF-A0A955FRN3-F1
#
_cell.length_a   1.000
_cell.length_b   1.000
_cell.length_c   1.000
_cell.angle_alpha   90.00
_cell.angle_beta   90.00
_cell.angle_gamma   90.00
#
_symmetry.space_group_name_H-M   'P 1'
#
loop_
_entity.id
_entity.type
_entity.pdbx_description
1 polymer ?
#
loop_
_entity_poly.entity_id
_entity_poly.type
_entity_poly.pdbx_seq_one_letter_code
_entity_poly.pdbx_strand_id
1 'polypeptide(L)'
;AFVINRRTIPDSYTSPDQLSAMYKEQGLPHPGYDCFVFKKDLYAQFIVGDVCIGTGQVDTPLVCSMIAAANKFGEFTDEHLTFHIGDSRQWLKWRYRDYFFHNCREASVSIRALLQGKAKQLPARGRILLWLRLPKNTVMIPMIKRLFSQ
;
A
#
# COMPACT_ATOMS: atom_id res chain seq x y z
N ALA A 1 -2.08 4.92 -13.41
CA ALA A 1 -2.67 4.63 -12.09
C ALA A 1 -1.97 5.50 -11.07
N PHE A 2 -2.59 5.81 -9.93
CA PHE A 2 -1.93 6.58 -8.88
C PHE A 2 -2.53 6.30 -7.51
N VAL A 3 -1.80 6.70 -6.48
CA VAL A 3 -2.22 6.66 -5.07
C VAL A 3 -2.21 8.06 -4.48
N ILE A 4 -3.21 8.36 -3.66
CA ILE A 4 -3.29 9.61 -2.90
C ILE A 4 -3.23 9.25 -1.43
N ASN A 5 -2.06 9.45 -0.82
CA ASN A 5 -1.90 9.17 0.58
C ASN A 5 -2.71 10.14 1.43
N ARG A 6 -3.26 9.58 2.49
CA ARG A 6 -4.03 10.34 3.46
C ARG A 6 -3.15 10.94 4.55
N ARG A 7 -3.73 11.88 5.26
CA ARG A 7 -3.34 12.25 6.62
C ARG A 7 -4.27 11.62 7.66
N THR A 8 -3.78 11.44 8.88
CA THR A 8 -4.62 11.15 10.03
C THR A 8 -5.01 12.45 10.72
N ILE A 9 -6.29 12.67 10.93
CA ILE A 9 -6.83 13.81 11.70
C ILE A 9 -7.40 13.32 13.04
N PRO A 10 -7.61 14.22 14.04
CA PRO A 10 -8.20 13.86 15.33
C PRO A 10 -9.52 13.11 15.20
N ASP A 11 -9.83 12.26 16.18
CA ASP A 11 -11.07 11.47 16.26
C ASP A 11 -12.25 12.24 16.88
N SER A 12 -12.08 13.53 17.17
CA SER A 12 -13.13 14.41 17.73
C SER A 12 -14.19 14.85 16.71
N TYR A 13 -13.91 14.67 15.42
CA TYR A 13 -14.84 14.97 14.33
C TYR A 13 -15.90 13.88 14.20
N THR A 14 -17.17 14.25 14.29
CA THR A 14 -18.29 13.28 14.41
C THR A 14 -19.46 13.57 13.47
N SER A 15 -19.48 14.71 12.78
CA SER A 15 -20.55 15.09 11.84
C SER A 15 -20.00 15.55 10.47
N PRO A 16 -20.69 15.23 9.36
CA PRO A 16 -20.40 15.79 8.03
C PRO A 16 -20.39 17.33 7.97
N ASP A 17 -21.13 18.03 8.83
CA ASP A 17 -21.13 19.50 8.87
C ASP A 17 -19.73 20.09 9.19
N GLN A 18 -18.86 19.27 9.79
CA GLN A 18 -17.50 19.64 10.14
C GLN A 18 -16.50 19.39 9.00
N LEU A 19 -16.91 18.90 7.82
CA LEU A 19 -16.02 18.59 6.69
C LEU A 19 -15.11 19.77 6.33
N SER A 20 -15.65 20.99 6.32
CA SER A 20 -14.88 22.21 6.07
C SER A 20 -13.72 22.40 7.06
N ALA A 21 -13.90 22.00 8.33
CA ALA A 21 -12.84 22.01 9.33
C ALA A 21 -11.86 20.83 9.12
N MET A 22 -12.37 19.63 8.84
CA MET A 22 -11.54 18.44 8.55
C MET A 22 -10.59 18.66 7.36
N TYR A 23 -11.05 19.35 6.31
CA TYR A 23 -10.21 19.70 5.16
C TYR A 23 -9.14 20.75 5.50
N LYS A 24 -9.36 21.60 6.51
CA LYS A 24 -8.36 22.56 7.00
C LYS A 24 -7.38 21.95 7.99
N GLU A 25 -7.74 20.82 8.61
CA GLU A 25 -6.92 20.13 9.60
C GLU A 25 -5.59 19.65 8.97
N GLN A 26 -4.46 20.00 9.59
CA GLN A 26 -3.13 19.65 9.08
C GLN A 26 -2.89 18.13 9.13
N GLY A 27 -3.25 17.49 10.25
CA GLY A 27 -3.08 16.06 10.48
C GLY A 27 -1.63 15.57 10.49
N LEU A 28 -1.47 14.25 10.57
CA LEU A 28 -0.18 13.55 10.51
C LEU A 28 -0.08 12.71 9.23
N PRO A 29 1.08 12.64 8.56
CA PRO A 29 1.24 11.87 7.32
C PRO A 29 1.06 10.37 7.56
N HIS A 30 0.42 9.68 6.62
CA HIS A 30 0.27 8.23 6.66
C HIS A 30 1.49 7.51 6.07
N PRO A 31 2.09 6.52 6.78
CA PRO A 31 3.30 5.84 6.31
C PRO A 31 3.06 4.76 5.24
N GLY A 32 1.80 4.36 5.00
CA GLY A 32 1.42 3.34 4.02
C GLY A 32 0.92 3.96 2.71
N TYR A 33 0.12 3.21 1.96
CA TYR A 33 -0.58 3.70 0.77
C TYR A 33 -2.08 3.77 1.02
N ASP A 34 -2.72 4.82 0.53
CA ASP A 34 -4.18 4.96 0.60
C ASP A 34 -4.74 5.51 -0.72
N CYS A 35 -6.07 5.45 -0.87
CA CYS A 35 -6.85 5.92 -2.02
C CYS A 35 -6.22 5.52 -3.37
N PHE A 36 -6.55 4.32 -3.83
CA PHE A 36 -6.01 3.73 -5.05
C PHE A 36 -6.89 4.07 -6.26
N VAL A 37 -6.31 4.74 -7.26
CA VAL A 37 -7.02 5.14 -8.48
C VAL A 37 -6.38 4.51 -9.71
N PHE A 38 -7.16 3.72 -10.44
CA PHE A 38 -6.74 3.03 -11.66
C PHE A 38 -7.91 2.85 -12.62
N LYS A 39 -7.63 2.69 -13.91
CA LYS A 39 -8.63 2.33 -14.91
C LYS A 39 -9.08 0.89 -14.68
N LYS A 40 -10.38 0.61 -14.77
CA LYS A 40 -10.97 -0.72 -14.57
C LYS A 40 -10.22 -1.82 -15.35
N ASP A 41 -9.86 -1.56 -16.60
CA ASP A 41 -9.23 -2.55 -17.48
C ASP A 41 -7.83 -2.99 -17.01
N LEU A 42 -7.17 -2.21 -16.15
CA LEU A 42 -5.90 -2.61 -15.53
C LEU A 42 -6.09 -3.73 -14.51
N TYR A 43 -7.28 -3.86 -13.91
CA TYR A 43 -7.56 -4.82 -12.84
C TYR A 43 -7.33 -6.27 -13.28
N ALA A 44 -7.59 -6.59 -14.55
CA ALA A 44 -7.36 -7.92 -15.10
C ALA A 44 -5.87 -8.35 -15.06
N GLN A 45 -4.95 -7.40 -14.89
CA GLN A 45 -3.51 -7.67 -14.78
C GLN A 45 -3.03 -7.72 -13.32
N PHE A 46 -3.90 -7.42 -12.35
CA PHE A 46 -3.49 -7.32 -10.96
C PHE A 46 -3.36 -8.68 -10.32
N ILE A 47 -2.32 -8.83 -9.50
CA ILE A 47 -2.08 -10.01 -8.68
C ILE A 47 -2.10 -9.53 -7.23
N VAL A 48 -3.27 -9.67 -6.60
CA VAL A 48 -3.52 -9.14 -5.25
C VAL A 48 -3.40 -10.19 -4.13
N GLY A 49 -3.53 -11.48 -4.47
CA GLY A 49 -3.50 -12.58 -3.51
C GLY A 49 -4.73 -12.60 -2.58
N ASP A 50 -4.73 -13.52 -1.63
CA ASP A 50 -5.79 -13.68 -0.62
C ASP A 50 -5.46 -12.88 0.66
N VAL A 51 -5.40 -11.55 0.55
CA VAL A 51 -5.04 -10.69 1.69
C VAL A 51 -6.23 -10.40 2.62
N CYS A 52 -5.96 -10.37 3.91
CA CYS A 52 -6.90 -9.94 4.93
C CYS A 52 -6.95 -8.41 5.02
N ILE A 53 -8.16 -7.85 4.96
CA ILE A 53 -8.41 -6.42 5.15
C ILE A 53 -8.33 -6.05 6.64
N GLY A 54 -7.89 -4.82 6.94
CA GLY A 54 -7.84 -4.30 8.31
C GLY A 54 -6.55 -4.62 9.07
N THR A 55 -5.53 -5.15 8.40
CA THR A 55 -4.20 -5.39 8.96
C THR A 55 -3.10 -4.94 7.99
N GLY A 56 -1.86 -4.88 8.48
CA GLY A 56 -0.72 -4.44 7.66
C GLY A 56 -0.49 -5.32 6.44
N GLN A 57 0.19 -4.76 5.43
CA GLN A 57 0.55 -5.42 4.16
C GLN A 57 -0.64 -5.75 3.23
N VAL A 58 -1.87 -5.35 3.58
CA VAL A 58 -3.05 -5.53 2.73
C VAL A 58 -2.93 -4.80 1.38
N ASP A 59 -2.29 -3.63 1.38
CA ASP A 59 -2.13 -2.73 0.24
C ASP A 59 -0.96 -3.11 -0.68
N THR A 60 0.02 -3.84 -0.14
CA THR A 60 1.28 -4.14 -0.82
C THR A 60 1.09 -4.82 -2.20
N PRO A 61 0.30 -5.89 -2.33
CA PRO A 61 0.09 -6.54 -3.63
C PRO A 61 -0.60 -5.63 -4.63
N LEU A 62 -1.56 -4.82 -4.17
CA LEU A 62 -2.34 -3.90 -4.98
C LEU A 62 -1.46 -2.79 -5.55
N VAL A 63 -0.68 -2.11 -4.70
CA VAL A 63 0.21 -1.03 -5.18
C VAL A 63 1.30 -1.59 -6.11
N CYS A 64 1.85 -2.77 -5.83
CA CYS A 64 2.82 -3.43 -6.72
C CYS A 64 2.20 -3.73 -8.09
N SER A 65 0.96 -4.24 -8.10
CA SER A 65 0.22 -4.51 -9.34
C SER A 65 -0.06 -3.23 -10.14
N MET A 66 -0.46 -2.15 -9.46
CA MET A 66 -0.70 -0.86 -10.09
C MET A 66 0.57 -0.29 -10.72
N ILE A 67 1.72 -0.42 -10.05
CA ILE A 67 3.02 -0.01 -10.59
C ILE A 67 3.39 -0.83 -11.81
N ALA A 68 3.18 -2.15 -11.77
CA ALA A 68 3.57 -3.04 -12.85
C ALA A 68 2.69 -2.91 -14.10
N ALA A 69 1.38 -2.66 -13.92
CA ALA A 69 0.41 -2.63 -15.01
C ALA A 69 0.20 -1.23 -15.62
N ALA A 70 0.53 -0.15 -14.90
CA ALA A 70 0.28 1.19 -15.39
C ALA A 70 1.45 1.70 -16.25
N ASN A 71 1.14 2.30 -17.41
CA ASN A 71 2.12 3.03 -18.22
C ASN A 71 2.83 4.14 -17.43
N LYS A 72 2.12 4.79 -16.51
CA LYS A 72 2.67 5.77 -15.58
C LYS A 72 1.98 5.61 -14.23
N PHE A 73 2.79 5.44 -13.18
CA PHE A 73 2.33 5.39 -11.80
C PHE A 73 2.68 6.68 -11.07
N GLY A 74 1.67 7.30 -10.44
CA GLY A 74 1.83 8.50 -9.62
C GLY A 74 1.65 8.22 -8.12
N GLU A 75 2.35 8.98 -7.28
CA GLU A 75 2.20 8.93 -5.83
C GLU A 75 2.11 10.36 -5.31
N PHE A 76 1.01 10.67 -4.62
CA PHE A 76 0.70 11.99 -4.10
C PHE A 76 0.66 11.91 -2.57
N THR A 77 1.68 12.44 -1.90
CA THR A 77 1.85 12.33 -0.44
C THR A 77 1.35 13.55 0.32
N ASP A 78 1.33 14.72 -0.32
CA ASP A 78 1.19 16.02 0.36
C ASP A 78 0.10 16.92 -0.24
N GLU A 79 -0.82 16.35 -1.03
CA GLU A 79 -1.87 17.11 -1.75
C GLU A 79 -3.09 17.49 -0.88
N HIS A 80 -3.12 17.06 0.38
CA HIS A 80 -4.18 17.36 1.34
C HIS A 80 -5.61 16.91 0.92
N LEU A 81 -5.73 15.97 -0.02
CA LEU A 81 -7.00 15.59 -0.64
C LEU A 81 -7.82 14.56 0.16
N THR A 82 -7.17 13.69 0.93
CA THR A 82 -7.81 12.62 1.69
C THR A 82 -7.31 12.58 3.14
N PHE A 83 -8.18 12.12 4.04
CA PHE A 83 -7.86 11.97 5.46
C PHE A 83 -8.61 10.80 6.09
N HIS A 84 -8.11 10.33 7.22
CA HIS A 84 -8.77 9.37 8.10
C HIS A 84 -8.93 9.95 9.49
N ILE A 85 -10.10 9.75 10.07
CA ILE A 85 -10.46 10.22 11.41
C ILE A 85 -9.96 9.18 12.42
N GLY A 86 -9.04 9.60 13.30
CA GLY A 86 -8.43 8.73 14.31
C GLY A 86 -7.44 7.69 13.76
N ASP A 87 -6.76 6.97 14.66
CA ASP A 87 -5.81 5.90 14.29
C ASP A 87 -5.63 4.88 15.44
N SER A 88 -6.63 4.02 15.63
CA SER A 88 -6.70 3.11 16.78
C SER A 88 -5.73 1.91 16.71
N ARG A 89 -5.10 1.67 15.55
CA ARG A 89 -4.06 0.64 15.29
C ARG A 89 -4.30 -0.74 15.92
N GLN A 90 -5.55 -1.18 16.00
CA GLN A 90 -5.92 -2.42 16.70
C GLN A 90 -5.20 -3.66 16.16
N TRP A 91 -4.86 -3.66 14.87
CA TRP A 91 -4.14 -4.73 14.18
C TRP A 91 -2.71 -4.98 14.70
N LEU A 92 -2.13 -4.05 15.46
CA LEU A 92 -0.81 -4.25 16.08
C LEU A 92 -0.85 -5.19 17.30
N LYS A 93 -2.04 -5.50 17.82
CA LYS A 93 -2.19 -6.42 18.96
C LYS A 93 -1.69 -7.82 18.60
N TRP A 94 -1.03 -8.48 19.55
CA TRP A 94 -0.45 -9.82 19.36
C TRP A 94 -1.43 -10.84 18.76
N ARG A 95 -2.68 -10.82 19.21
CA ARG A 95 -3.75 -11.72 18.77
C ARG A 95 -4.10 -11.64 17.27
N TYR A 96 -3.60 -10.63 16.56
CA TYR A 96 -3.85 -10.42 15.13
C TYR A 96 -2.58 -10.56 14.27
N ARG A 97 -1.45 -11.02 14.86
CA ARG A 97 -0.18 -11.12 14.15
C ARG A 97 -0.20 -12.18 13.05
N ASP A 98 -0.99 -13.22 13.21
CA ASP A 98 -1.25 -14.25 12.21
C ASP A 98 -1.76 -13.64 10.90
N TYR A 99 -2.74 -12.73 10.95
CA TYR A 99 -3.23 -12.00 9.77
C TYR A 99 -2.15 -11.17 9.09
N PHE A 100 -1.29 -10.49 9.88
CA PHE A 100 -0.17 -9.75 9.33
C PHE A 100 0.82 -10.68 8.60
N PHE A 101 1.18 -11.80 9.21
CA PHE A 101 2.09 -12.77 8.59
C PHE A 101 1.48 -13.47 7.38
N HIS A 102 0.17 -13.71 7.39
CA HIS A 102 -0.58 -14.17 6.23
C HIS A 102 -0.45 -13.17 5.08
N ASN A 103 -0.75 -11.89 5.32
CA ASN A 103 -0.59 -10.85 4.30
C ASN A 103 0.85 -10.71 3.79
N CYS A 104 1.87 -10.84 4.65
CA CYS A 104 3.26 -10.86 4.22
C CYS A 104 3.57 -12.00 3.24
N ARG A 105 3.00 -13.19 3.48
CA ARG A 105 3.16 -14.35 2.59
C ARG A 105 2.46 -14.13 1.25
N GLU A 106 1.20 -13.69 1.28
CA GLU A 106 0.40 -13.40 0.09
C GLU A 106 1.03 -12.29 -0.77
N ALA A 107 1.53 -11.23 -0.12
CA ALA A 107 2.26 -10.18 -0.81
C ALA A 107 3.56 -10.69 -1.44
N SER A 108 4.28 -11.58 -0.78
CA SER A 108 5.50 -12.17 -1.36
C SER A 108 5.19 -13.05 -2.58
N VAL A 109 4.13 -13.84 -2.52
CA VAL A 109 3.67 -14.67 -3.65
C VAL A 109 3.27 -13.78 -4.81
N SER A 110 2.43 -12.78 -4.55
CA SER A 110 1.95 -11.82 -5.54
C SER A 110 3.09 -11.04 -6.20
N ILE A 111 4.04 -10.51 -5.43
CA ILE A 111 5.20 -9.79 -5.96
C ILE A 111 6.07 -10.71 -6.83
N ARG A 112 6.32 -11.96 -6.40
CA ARG A 112 7.10 -12.90 -7.21
C ARG A 112 6.42 -13.22 -8.53
N ALA A 113 5.09 -13.42 -8.49
CA ALA A 113 4.30 -13.67 -9.68
C ALA A 113 4.32 -12.47 -10.62
N LEU A 114 4.21 -11.23 -10.11
CA LEU A 114 4.31 -9.99 -10.90
C LEU A 114 5.69 -9.85 -11.57
N LEU A 115 6.75 -10.27 -10.90
CA LEU A 115 8.11 -10.07 -11.42
C LEU A 115 8.44 -10.97 -12.62
N GLN A 116 7.76 -12.10 -12.83
CA GLN A 116 7.89 -13.00 -14.01
C GLN A 116 9.33 -13.19 -14.56
N GLY A 117 10.34 -13.29 -13.67
CA GLY A 117 11.76 -13.43 -14.04
C GLY A 117 12.64 -12.19 -13.80
N LYS A 118 12.05 -10.99 -13.71
CA LYS A 118 12.72 -9.75 -13.24
C LYS A 118 13.19 -9.84 -11.78
N ALA A 119 12.76 -10.84 -11.01
CA ALA A 119 13.15 -11.03 -9.61
C ALA A 119 14.68 -11.11 -9.41
N LYS A 120 15.43 -11.58 -10.41
CA LYS A 120 16.90 -11.60 -10.38
C LYS A 120 17.53 -10.20 -10.44
N GLN A 121 16.81 -9.21 -10.97
CA GLN A 121 17.23 -7.82 -11.08
C GLN A 121 17.02 -7.06 -9.76
N LEU A 122 16.32 -7.63 -8.78
CA LEU A 122 16.20 -7.04 -7.46
C LEU A 122 17.55 -7.05 -6.73
N PRO A 123 17.89 -5.97 -6.00
CA PRO A 123 18.99 -5.97 -5.06
C PRO A 123 18.90 -7.13 -4.06
N ALA A 124 20.03 -7.59 -3.54
CA ALA A 124 20.10 -8.72 -2.60
C ALA A 124 19.11 -8.57 -1.43
N ARG A 125 19.00 -7.37 -0.86
CA ARG A 125 18.03 -7.06 0.21
C ARG A 125 16.59 -7.36 -0.20
N GLY A 126 16.16 -6.96 -1.40
CA GLY A 126 14.81 -7.24 -1.88
C GLY A 126 14.56 -8.74 -2.09
N ARG A 127 15.56 -9.44 -2.66
CA ARG A 127 15.50 -10.90 -2.83
C ARG A 127 15.41 -11.64 -1.49
N ILE A 128 16.18 -11.22 -0.48
CA ILE A 128 16.15 -11.78 0.87
C ILE A 128 14.79 -11.57 1.52
N LEU A 129 14.22 -10.36 1.47
CA LEU A 129 12.90 -10.08 2.05
C LEU A 129 11.80 -10.92 1.40
N LEU A 130 11.83 -11.05 0.07
CA LEU A 130 10.90 -11.93 -0.63
C LEU A 130 11.11 -13.38 -0.23
N TRP A 131 12.35 -13.88 -0.15
CA TRP A 131 12.65 -15.25 0.25
C TRP A 131 12.13 -15.57 1.66
N LEU A 132 12.39 -14.67 2.63
CA LEU A 132 11.89 -14.74 4.00
C LEU A 132 10.38 -14.56 4.13
N ARG A 133 9.69 -14.20 3.04
CA ARG A 133 8.26 -13.86 3.01
C ARG A 133 7.89 -12.73 3.97
N LEU A 134 8.76 -11.72 4.07
CA LEU A 134 8.58 -10.55 4.92
C LEU A 134 8.86 -9.28 4.12
N PRO A 135 8.02 -8.96 3.11
CA PRO A 135 8.20 -7.76 2.31
C PRO A 135 8.02 -6.54 3.20
N LYS A 136 8.82 -5.50 2.94
CA LYS A 136 8.68 -4.19 3.59
C LYS A 136 8.40 -3.15 2.52
N ASN A 137 7.32 -2.38 2.66
CA ASN A 137 6.87 -1.45 1.62
C ASN A 137 7.95 -0.39 1.31
N THR A 138 8.60 0.14 2.35
CA THR A 138 9.71 1.10 2.25
C THR A 138 10.92 0.58 1.47
N VAL A 139 11.02 -0.74 1.25
CA VAL A 139 12.10 -1.37 0.48
C VAL A 139 11.58 -1.86 -0.86
N MET A 140 10.47 -2.59 -0.87
CA MET A 140 9.96 -3.28 -2.05
C MET A 140 9.36 -2.31 -3.06
N ILE A 141 8.59 -1.31 -2.62
CA ILE A 141 7.89 -0.42 -3.54
C ILE A 141 8.86 0.43 -4.37
N PRO A 142 9.88 1.10 -3.79
CA PRO A 142 10.87 1.82 -4.59
C PRO A 142 11.61 0.92 -5.59
N MET A 143 11.90 -0.34 -5.22
CA MET A 143 12.57 -1.29 -6.11
C MET A 143 11.67 -1.69 -7.28
N ILE A 144 10.39 -1.96 -7.02
CA ILE A 144 9.41 -2.33 -8.05
C ILE A 144 9.16 -1.13 -8.97
N LYS A 145 9.00 0.09 -8.43
CA LYS A 145 8.91 1.32 -9.24
C LYS A 145 10.06 1.41 -10.24
N ARG A 146 11.32 1.21 -9.80
CA ARG A 146 12.49 1.23 -10.70
C ARG A 146 12.47 0.16 -11.78
N LEU A 147 11.95 -1.04 -11.49
CA LEU A 147 11.91 -2.16 -12.44
C LEU A 147 10.84 -2.01 -13.53
N PHE A 148 9.80 -1.23 -13.24
CA PHE A 148 8.64 -1.03 -14.12
C PHE A 148 8.52 0.41 -14.65
N SER A 149 9.32 1.35 -14.16
CA SER A 149 9.50 2.66 -14.78
C SER A 149 10.32 2.49 -16.07
N GLN A 150 9.63 2.26 -17.18
CA GLN A 150 10.13 2.46 -18.54
C GLN A 150 9.57 3.77 -19.09
#